data_AF-A0AAV1PYZ1-F1
#
_entry.id   AF-A0AAV1PYZ1-F1
#
_cell.length_a   1.000
_cell.length_b   1.000
_cell.length_c   1.000
_cell.angle_alpha   90.00
_cell.angle_beta   90.00
_cell.angle_gamma   90.00
#
_symmetry.space_group_name_H-M   'P 1'
#
loop_
_entity.id
_entity.type
_entity.pdbx_description
1 polymer ?
#
loop_
_entity_poly.entity_id
_entity_poly.type
_entity_poly.pdbx_seq_one_letter_code
_entity_poly.pdbx_strand_id
1 'polypeptide(L)'
;MTDPNPNNRPGVQSCLNHPFLWSPKKKLEYLINIGKMKEVAMFKEASQDSISSVEAYAADGYFRGWKNKFPEDLVKMLDGKKKEPCYTDNAFGLLRFIRNAQEHYLEHIEKVDVILAFPPLFGCAYKFAKSQGWNLDPRLKQMFITEDAFHSPPATFEENLSIPIQESQQIADKHLQVKICQAPEEEEEEEEEIKDKEEFW
;
A
#
# COMPACT_ATOMS: atom_id res chain seq x y z
N MET A 1 5.10 -6.92 -7.75
CA MET A 1 4.36 -7.45 -8.92
C MET A 1 5.24 -7.42 -10.16
N THR A 2 5.98 -6.34 -10.41
CA THR A 2 6.90 -6.18 -11.54
C THR A 2 8.37 -6.46 -11.19
N ASP A 3 8.62 -7.38 -10.23
CA ASP A 3 10.01 -7.73 -9.88
C ASP A 3 10.69 -8.37 -11.11
N PRO A 4 11.93 -7.96 -11.46
CA PRO A 4 12.63 -8.53 -12.61
C PRO A 4 12.80 -10.06 -12.45
N ASN A 5 13.00 -10.54 -11.22
CA ASN A 5 13.06 -11.96 -10.93
C ASN A 5 11.63 -12.54 -10.76
N PRO A 6 11.20 -13.49 -11.62
CA PRO A 6 9.88 -14.10 -11.52
C PRO A 6 9.60 -14.75 -10.16
N ASN A 7 10.62 -15.33 -9.50
CA ASN A 7 10.47 -16.02 -8.21
C ASN A 7 10.17 -15.07 -7.05
N ASN A 8 10.47 -13.78 -7.20
CA ASN A 8 10.17 -12.75 -6.20
C ASN A 8 8.78 -12.11 -6.41
N ARG A 9 8.09 -12.44 -7.51
CA ARG A 9 6.77 -11.89 -7.78
C ARG A 9 5.75 -12.54 -6.84
N PRO A 10 4.89 -11.75 -6.18
CA PRO A 10 3.83 -12.31 -5.36
C PRO A 10 2.86 -13.12 -6.22
N GLY A 11 2.43 -14.27 -5.73
CA GLY A 11 1.34 -15.04 -6.35
C GLY A 11 0.01 -14.27 -6.37
N VAL A 12 -0.93 -14.73 -7.19
CA VAL A 12 -2.23 -14.05 -7.39
C VAL A 12 -2.97 -13.84 -6.07
N GLN A 13 -3.06 -14.87 -5.23
CA GLN A 13 -3.73 -14.78 -3.93
C GLN A 13 -3.06 -13.76 -3.00
N SER A 14 -1.73 -13.68 -3.02
CA SER A 14 -1.00 -12.67 -2.25
C SER A 14 -1.28 -11.24 -2.76
N CYS A 15 -1.42 -11.07 -4.09
CA CYS A 15 -1.80 -9.78 -4.67
C CYS A 15 -3.23 -9.37 -4.29
N LEU A 16 -4.18 -10.30 -4.33
CA LEU A 16 -5.59 -10.03 -3.99
C LEU A 16 -5.77 -9.67 -2.52
N ASN A 17 -4.97 -10.26 -1.64
CA ASN A 17 -4.97 -9.95 -0.20
C ASN A 17 -4.16 -8.69 0.15
N HIS A 18 -3.57 -8.00 -0.83
CA HIS A 18 -2.73 -6.85 -0.58
C HIS A 18 -3.55 -5.65 -0.05
N PRO A 19 -3.07 -4.92 0.98
CA PRO A 19 -3.81 -3.81 1.60
C PRO A 19 -4.19 -2.66 0.68
N PHE A 20 -3.52 -2.55 -0.47
CA PHE A 20 -3.91 -1.63 -1.54
C PHE A 20 -5.37 -1.82 -1.97
N LEU A 21 -5.83 -3.07 -2.06
CA LEU A 21 -7.16 -3.44 -2.51
C LEU A 21 -8.22 -3.41 -1.38
N TRP A 22 -7.82 -3.07 -0.15
CA TRP A 22 -8.78 -2.95 0.94
C TRP A 22 -9.80 -1.83 0.69
N SER A 23 -11.02 -2.07 1.14
CA SER A 23 -12.08 -1.06 1.15
C SER A 23 -11.67 0.16 2.01
N PRO A 24 -12.20 1.36 1.73
CA PRO A 24 -11.92 2.55 2.55
C PRO A 24 -12.18 2.32 4.04
N LYS A 25 -13.28 1.61 4.37
CA LYS A 25 -13.61 1.23 5.75
C LYS A 25 -12.51 0.39 6.41
N LYS A 26 -12.00 -0.65 5.73
CA LYS A 26 -10.95 -1.52 6.25
C LYS A 26 -9.60 -0.77 6.38
N LYS A 27 -9.32 0.15 5.45
CA LYS A 27 -8.15 1.05 5.55
C LYS A 27 -8.26 1.98 6.77
N LEU A 28 -9.45 2.54 7.02
CA LEU A 28 -9.69 3.40 8.18
C LEU A 28 -9.55 2.61 9.49
N GLU A 29 -10.12 1.41 9.56
CA GLU A 29 -9.96 0.52 10.71
C GLU A 29 -8.49 0.21 11.00
N TYR A 30 -7.70 -0.01 9.95
CA TYR A 30 -6.27 -0.23 10.09
C TYR A 30 -5.56 0.99 10.70
N LEU A 31 -5.88 2.20 10.22
CA LEU A 31 -5.34 3.45 10.79
C LEU A 31 -5.73 3.64 12.26
N ILE A 32 -6.98 3.30 12.63
CA ILE A 32 -7.45 3.33 14.02
C ILE A 32 -6.61 2.38 14.88
N ASN A 33 -6.34 1.17 14.41
CA ASN A 33 -5.52 0.19 15.14
C ASN A 33 -4.06 0.65 15.24
N ILE A 34 -3.49 1.30 14.22
CA ILE A 34 -2.19 1.96 14.30
C ILE A 34 -2.19 3.05 15.39
N GLY A 35 -3.26 3.85 15.49
CA GLY A 35 -3.43 4.84 16.56
C GLY A 35 -3.53 4.26 17.98
N LYS A 36 -3.66 2.93 18.13
CA LYS A 36 -3.62 2.19 19.41
C LYS A 36 -2.23 1.63 19.72
N MET A 37 -1.28 1.66 18.79
CA MET A 37 0.10 1.24 19.05
C MET A 37 0.73 2.17 20.09
N LYS A 38 1.56 1.63 20.98
CA LYS A 38 2.04 2.35 22.18
C LYS A 38 2.77 3.63 21.80
N GLU A 39 3.57 3.59 20.75
CA GLU A 39 4.40 4.66 20.21
C GLU A 39 3.56 5.83 19.70
N VAL A 40 2.44 5.53 19.02
CA VAL A 40 1.49 6.55 18.54
C VAL A 40 0.60 7.03 19.69
N ALA A 41 0.21 6.12 20.58
CA ALA A 41 -0.61 6.41 21.74
C ALA A 41 0.13 7.31 22.75
N MET A 42 1.43 7.11 22.95
CA MET A 42 2.27 7.85 23.90
C MET A 42 3.16 8.88 23.20
N PHE A 43 2.63 9.59 22.19
CA PHE A 43 3.36 10.53 21.32
C PHE A 43 4.37 11.49 21.98
N LYS A 44 4.20 11.81 23.28
CA LYS A 44 5.16 12.63 24.05
C LYS A 44 6.55 11.98 24.15
N GLU A 45 6.63 10.66 23.95
CA GLU A 45 7.86 9.86 23.94
C GLU A 45 8.33 9.51 22.52
N ALA A 46 7.58 9.90 21.48
CA ALA A 46 7.94 9.57 20.10
C ALA A 46 9.15 10.39 19.66
N SER A 47 10.19 9.72 19.17
CA SER A 47 11.36 10.40 18.59
C SER A 47 11.00 11.10 17.29
N GLN A 48 11.67 12.22 17.01
CA GLN A 48 11.54 12.93 15.73
C GLN A 48 11.88 12.00 14.54
N ASP A 49 12.80 11.06 14.74
CA ASP A 49 13.16 10.05 13.73
C ASP A 49 11.98 9.12 13.40
N SER A 50 11.18 8.74 14.40
CA SER A 50 10.00 7.89 14.20
C SER A 50 8.93 8.63 13.38
N ILE A 51 8.71 9.92 13.71
CA ILE A 51 7.79 10.79 12.97
C ILE A 51 8.29 10.96 11.54
N SER A 52 9.57 11.28 11.36
CA SER A 52 10.17 11.43 10.02
C SER A 52 10.09 10.14 9.21
N SER A 53 10.24 8.98 9.85
CA SER A 53 10.15 7.67 9.19
C SER A 53 8.74 7.34 8.69
N VAL A 54 7.69 7.76 9.40
CA VAL A 54 6.31 7.58 8.89
C VAL A 54 6.02 8.59 7.77
N GLU A 55 6.53 9.81 7.89
CA GLU A 55 6.27 10.89 6.91
C GLU A 55 7.16 10.79 5.67
N ALA A 56 8.23 10.00 5.69
CA ALA A 56 9.19 9.83 4.58
C ALA A 56 8.57 9.37 3.24
N TYR A 57 7.35 8.85 3.26
CA TYR A 57 6.64 8.39 2.06
C TYR A 57 5.60 9.40 1.54
N ALA A 58 5.45 10.55 2.20
CA ALA A 58 4.62 11.67 1.76
C ALA A 58 5.50 12.83 1.28
N ALA A 59 4.86 13.82 0.65
CA ALA A 59 5.53 15.10 0.39
C ALA A 59 5.90 15.77 1.73
N ASP A 60 7.00 16.54 1.73
CA ASP A 60 7.44 17.22 2.94
C ASP A 60 6.33 18.13 3.52
N GLY A 61 6.13 18.05 4.82
CA GLY A 61 5.09 18.79 5.53
C GLY A 61 3.64 18.43 5.17
N TYR A 62 3.38 17.35 4.42
CA TYR A 62 2.02 17.00 3.96
C TYR A 62 0.98 16.93 5.08
N PHE A 63 1.38 16.41 6.25
CA PHE A 63 0.47 16.26 7.39
C PHE A 63 0.35 17.51 8.24
N ARG A 64 1.13 18.57 8.01
CA ARG A 64 1.02 19.81 8.78
C ARG A 64 -0.34 20.47 8.52
N GLY A 65 -0.96 21.01 9.56
CA GLY A 65 -2.28 21.64 9.49
C GLY A 65 -3.43 20.65 9.28
N TRP A 66 -3.24 19.35 9.58
CA TRP A 66 -4.25 18.31 9.35
C TRP A 66 -5.60 18.60 10.03
N LYS A 67 -5.61 19.38 11.13
CA LYS A 67 -6.82 19.80 11.85
C LYS A 67 -7.80 20.56 10.95
N ASN A 68 -7.32 21.28 9.95
CA ASN A 68 -8.15 22.07 9.03
C ASN A 68 -9.00 21.22 8.08
N LYS A 69 -8.75 19.91 8.02
CA LYS A 69 -9.54 18.95 7.22
C LYS A 69 -10.70 18.34 8.02
N PHE A 70 -10.81 18.65 9.30
CA PHE A 70 -11.88 18.17 10.18
C PHE A 70 -12.84 19.31 10.54
N PRO A 71 -14.11 19.00 10.86
CA PRO A 71 -15.05 19.95 11.43
C PRO A 71 -14.47 20.65 12.67
N GLU A 72 -14.60 21.98 12.73
CA GLU A 72 -13.97 22.79 13.77
C GLU A 72 -14.51 22.45 15.17
N ASP A 73 -15.80 22.12 15.26
CA ASP A 73 -16.46 21.63 16.47
C ASP A 73 -15.82 20.34 16.98
N LEU A 74 -15.56 19.37 16.11
CA LEU A 74 -14.87 18.12 16.46
C LEU A 74 -13.46 18.40 17.00
N VAL A 75 -12.70 19.26 16.31
CA VAL A 75 -11.35 19.64 16.75
C VAL A 75 -11.39 20.32 18.12
N LYS A 76 -12.32 21.27 18.34
CA LYS A 76 -12.49 21.95 19.63
C LYS A 76 -12.88 20.98 20.75
N MET A 77 -13.76 20.01 20.48
CA MET A 77 -14.18 19.03 21.50
C MET A 77 -13.04 18.08 21.91
N LEU A 78 -12.13 17.72 21.00
CA LEU A 78 -11.02 16.81 21.26
C LEU A 78 -9.76 17.51 21.80
N ASP A 79 -9.45 18.71 21.30
CA ASP A 79 -8.22 19.45 21.61
C ASP A 79 -8.46 20.50 22.72
N GLY A 80 -9.63 21.15 22.72
CA GLY A 80 -9.99 22.21 23.68
C GLY A 80 -10.28 21.73 25.11
N LYS A 81 -10.30 20.42 25.36
CA LYS A 81 -10.47 19.85 26.71
C LYS A 81 -9.21 19.94 27.58
N LYS A 82 -8.05 20.35 27.05
CA LYS A 82 -6.77 20.36 27.77
C LYS A 82 -6.06 21.71 27.72
N LYS A 83 -5.23 21.99 28.74
CA LYS A 83 -4.41 23.21 28.85
C LYS A 83 -3.20 23.23 27.91
N GLU A 84 -2.82 22.08 27.33
CA GLU A 84 -1.73 21.92 26.36
C GLU A 84 -2.28 21.33 25.05
N PRO A 85 -1.64 21.60 23.89
CA PRO A 85 -2.00 20.96 22.63
C PRO A 85 -2.02 19.44 22.79
N CYS A 86 -3.19 18.82 22.65
CA CYS A 86 -3.37 17.40 22.93
C CYS A 86 -2.80 16.52 21.80
N TYR A 87 -2.67 17.10 20.61
CA TYR A 87 -2.22 16.45 19.39
C TYR A 87 -1.17 17.30 18.67
N THR A 88 -0.06 16.66 18.30
CA THR A 88 1.01 17.24 17.49
C THR A 88 0.56 17.47 16.05
N ASP A 89 1.16 18.45 15.39
CA ASP A 89 0.83 18.79 14.00
C ASP A 89 1.64 17.94 13.00
N ASN A 90 1.53 16.62 13.14
CA ASN A 90 2.24 15.61 12.34
C ASN A 90 1.40 14.32 12.20
N ALA A 91 1.89 13.34 11.46
CA ALA A 91 1.22 12.07 11.21
C ALA A 91 0.81 11.31 12.49
N PHE A 92 1.63 11.33 13.54
CA PHE A 92 1.29 10.67 14.81
C PHE A 92 0.13 11.36 15.52
N GLY A 93 0.13 12.69 15.53
CA GLY A 93 -0.99 13.47 16.07
C GLY A 93 -2.29 13.21 15.32
N LEU A 94 -2.23 13.12 13.99
CA LEU A 94 -3.36 12.76 13.13
C LEU A 94 -3.88 11.34 13.42
N LEU A 95 -3.01 10.33 13.47
CA LEU A 95 -3.38 8.94 13.76
C LEU A 95 -4.05 8.80 15.15
N ARG A 96 -3.49 9.48 16.16
CA ARG A 96 -4.07 9.51 17.50
C ARG A 96 -5.41 10.24 17.52
N PHE A 97 -5.54 11.33 16.79
CA PHE A 97 -6.80 12.08 16.67
C PHE A 97 -7.88 11.22 16.02
N ILE A 98 -7.61 10.56 14.88
CA ILE A 98 -8.54 9.64 14.20
C ILE A 98 -9.02 8.56 15.16
N ARG A 99 -8.10 7.92 15.90
CA ARG A 99 -8.46 6.90 16.88
C ARG A 99 -9.39 7.42 17.98
N ASN A 100 -9.10 8.60 18.54
CA ASN A 100 -9.92 9.18 19.61
C ASN A 100 -11.28 9.69 19.10
N ALA A 101 -11.31 10.25 17.89
CA ALA A 101 -12.54 10.69 17.24
C ALA A 101 -13.45 9.50 16.94
N GLN A 102 -12.90 8.37 16.49
CA GLN A 102 -13.67 7.14 16.30
C GLN A 102 -14.30 6.64 17.61
N GLU A 103 -13.52 6.62 18.70
CA GLU A 103 -13.95 6.10 20.00
C GLU A 103 -15.05 6.94 20.65
N HIS A 104 -14.98 8.27 20.52
CA HIS A 104 -15.82 9.20 21.31
C HIS A 104 -16.78 10.06 20.50
N TYR A 105 -16.58 10.15 19.18
CA TYR A 105 -17.27 11.10 18.30
C TYR A 105 -17.57 10.47 16.93
N LEU A 106 -18.00 9.20 16.92
CA LEU A 106 -18.27 8.42 15.71
C LEU A 106 -19.11 9.21 14.68
N GLU A 107 -20.22 9.81 15.13
CA GLU A 107 -21.14 10.59 14.29
C GLU A 107 -20.48 11.81 13.61
N HIS A 108 -19.41 12.35 14.19
CA HIS A 108 -18.70 13.51 13.63
C HIS A 108 -17.62 13.07 12.65
N ILE A 109 -16.90 11.99 12.95
CA ILE A 109 -15.85 11.48 12.06
C ILE A 109 -16.43 10.76 10.84
N GLU A 110 -17.62 10.17 10.93
CA GLU A 110 -18.32 9.57 9.78
C GLU A 110 -18.66 10.60 8.69
N LYS A 111 -18.69 11.89 9.02
CA LYS A 111 -18.87 12.99 8.05
C LYS A 111 -17.62 13.30 7.24
N VAL A 112 -16.47 12.74 7.63
CA VAL A 112 -15.17 12.96 6.99
C VAL A 112 -14.67 11.64 6.41
N ASP A 113 -14.54 11.57 5.08
CA ASP A 113 -13.79 10.47 4.47
C ASP A 113 -12.29 10.69 4.70
N VAL A 114 -11.77 10.12 5.79
CA VAL A 114 -10.36 10.23 6.19
C VAL A 114 -9.42 9.69 5.11
N ILE A 115 -9.80 8.63 4.41
CA ILE A 115 -8.97 8.00 3.37
C ILE A 115 -8.86 8.93 2.16
N LEU A 116 -9.96 9.61 1.80
CA LEU A 116 -9.96 10.61 0.73
C LEU A 116 -9.31 11.93 1.15
N ALA A 117 -9.48 12.37 2.39
CA ALA A 117 -8.91 13.61 2.92
C ALA A 117 -7.39 13.54 3.05
N PHE A 118 -6.84 12.34 3.32
CA PHE A 118 -5.41 12.10 3.47
C PHE A 118 -4.93 10.88 2.67
N PRO A 119 -4.92 10.93 1.32
CA PRO A 119 -4.57 9.77 0.50
C PRO A 119 -3.21 9.12 0.83
N PRO A 120 -2.13 9.88 1.15
CA PRO A 120 -0.84 9.28 1.51
C PRO A 120 -0.84 8.56 2.86
N LEU A 121 -1.76 8.91 3.78
CA LEU A 121 -1.70 8.47 5.19
C LEU A 121 -1.67 6.96 5.32
N PHE A 122 -2.55 6.26 4.59
CA PHE A 122 -2.62 4.81 4.63
C PHE A 122 -1.31 4.15 4.17
N GLY A 123 -0.77 4.60 3.04
CA GLY A 123 0.49 4.05 2.51
C GLY A 123 1.66 4.31 3.45
N CYS A 124 1.75 5.51 4.01
CA CYS A 124 2.76 5.91 4.99
C CYS A 124 2.69 5.03 6.25
N ALA A 125 1.50 4.96 6.87
CA ALA A 125 1.28 4.17 8.08
C ALA A 125 1.55 2.68 7.85
N TYR A 126 1.09 2.12 6.72
CA TYR A 126 1.32 0.71 6.40
C TYR A 126 2.81 0.38 6.22
N LYS A 127 3.55 1.19 5.45
CA LYS A 127 4.99 0.99 5.24
C LYS A 127 5.77 1.13 6.55
N PHE A 128 5.43 2.13 7.35
CA PHE A 128 6.02 2.33 8.66
C PHE A 128 5.74 1.13 9.58
N ALA A 129 4.48 0.73 9.73
CA ALA A 129 4.09 -0.43 10.54
C ALA A 129 4.77 -1.73 10.07
N LYS A 130 4.94 -1.91 8.76
CA LYS A 130 5.69 -3.04 8.21
C LYS A 130 7.16 -3.01 8.64
N SER A 131 7.81 -1.85 8.60
CA SER A 131 9.20 -1.69 9.04
C SER A 131 9.39 -1.92 10.54
N GLN A 132 8.38 -1.60 11.36
CA GLN A 132 8.39 -1.81 12.80
C GLN A 132 7.94 -3.23 13.21
N GLY A 133 7.57 -4.09 12.25
CA GLY A 133 7.02 -5.42 12.53
C GLY A 133 5.61 -5.43 13.13
N TRP A 134 4.94 -4.28 13.20
CA TRP A 134 3.61 -4.15 13.82
C TRP A 134 2.53 -4.95 13.10
N ASN A 135 2.67 -5.22 11.80
CA ASN A 135 1.72 -6.08 11.08
C ASN A 135 1.67 -7.53 11.59
N LEU A 136 2.63 -7.93 12.44
CA LEU A 136 2.62 -9.21 13.14
C LEU A 136 1.90 -9.16 14.49
N ASP A 137 1.63 -7.97 15.03
CA ASP A 137 0.82 -7.77 16.24
C ASP A 137 -0.56 -8.40 16.02
N PRO A 138 -1.09 -9.21 16.95
CA PRO A 138 -2.38 -9.88 16.78
C PRO A 138 -3.52 -8.96 16.32
N ARG A 139 -3.53 -7.70 16.79
CA ARG A 139 -4.56 -6.70 16.45
C ARG A 139 -4.55 -6.35 14.96
N LEU A 140 -3.38 -6.30 14.35
CA LEU A 140 -3.19 -5.97 12.94
C LEU A 140 -3.17 -7.24 12.08
N LYS A 141 -2.55 -8.31 12.56
CA LYS A 141 -2.40 -9.59 11.85
C LYS A 141 -3.75 -10.15 11.42
N GLN A 142 -4.77 -10.07 12.29
CA GLN A 142 -6.12 -10.53 11.96
C GLN A 142 -6.74 -9.80 10.77
N MET A 143 -6.35 -8.53 10.51
CA MET A 143 -6.87 -7.76 9.39
C MET A 143 -6.40 -8.28 8.02
N PHE A 144 -5.31 -9.05 8.00
CA PHE A 144 -4.77 -9.66 6.78
C PHE A 144 -5.36 -11.04 6.49
N ILE A 145 -6.20 -11.56 7.39
CA ILE A 145 -6.95 -12.80 7.18
C ILE A 145 -8.21 -12.43 6.37
N THR A 146 -8.37 -13.06 5.22
CA THR A 146 -9.55 -12.89 4.36
C THR A 146 -10.62 -13.90 4.80
N GLU A 147 -11.87 -13.48 4.96
CA GLU A 147 -12.97 -14.37 5.40
C GLU A 147 -13.19 -15.55 4.44
N ASP A 148 -12.77 -15.42 3.17
CA ASP A 148 -12.80 -16.49 2.16
C ASP A 148 -11.88 -17.67 2.50
N ALA A 149 -10.86 -17.48 3.35
CA ALA A 149 -9.98 -18.56 3.79
C ALA A 149 -10.67 -19.58 4.70
N PHE A 150 -11.86 -19.28 5.24
CA PHE A 150 -12.65 -20.20 6.05
C PHE A 150 -13.60 -21.08 5.21
N HIS A 151 -13.77 -20.80 3.91
CA HIS A 151 -14.66 -21.57 3.02
C HIS A 151 -13.93 -22.52 2.07
N SER A 152 -12.60 -22.55 2.08
CA SER A 152 -11.87 -23.66 1.47
C SER A 152 -11.76 -24.80 2.47
N PRO A 153 -12.25 -26.02 2.15
CA PRO A 153 -11.93 -27.18 2.98
C PRO A 153 -10.40 -27.33 3.04
N PRO A 154 -9.84 -27.80 4.17
CA PRO A 154 -8.42 -28.05 4.24
C PRO A 154 -8.07 -29.06 3.15
N ALA A 155 -7.24 -28.64 2.18
CA ALA A 155 -6.57 -29.59 1.32
C ALA A 155 -5.65 -30.39 2.24
N THR A 156 -6.12 -31.56 2.66
CA THR A 156 -5.28 -32.62 3.20
C THR A 156 -4.19 -32.86 2.18
N PHE A 157 -2.98 -32.42 2.50
CA PHE A 157 -1.78 -32.85 1.80
C PHE A 157 -1.56 -34.32 2.19
N GLU A 158 -2.27 -35.22 1.51
CA GLU A 158 -1.87 -36.62 1.46
C GLU A 158 -0.82 -36.77 0.36
N GLU A 159 0.42 -36.85 0.82
CA GLU A 159 1.54 -37.38 0.08
C GLU A 159 1.27 -38.85 -0.25
N ASN A 160 0.72 -39.11 -1.45
CA ASN A 160 0.67 -40.46 -2.00
C ASN A 160 1.33 -40.48 -3.38
N LEU A 161 2.44 -41.22 -3.39
CA LEU A 161 3.34 -41.52 -4.48
C LEU A 161 2.66 -42.22 -5.66
N SER A 162 3.25 -42.01 -6.83
CA SER A 162 3.21 -42.84 -8.04
C SER A 162 2.03 -42.63 -9.01
N ILE A 163 2.30 -41.88 -10.08
CA ILE A 163 1.60 -42.04 -11.37
C ILE A 163 2.65 -42.42 -12.42
N PRO A 164 2.51 -43.55 -13.14
CA PRO A 164 3.47 -43.97 -14.14
C PRO A 164 3.37 -43.10 -15.40
N ILE A 165 4.53 -42.67 -15.89
CA ILE A 165 4.69 -42.00 -17.19
C ILE A 165 4.52 -43.07 -18.28
N GLN A 166 3.43 -43.02 -19.05
CA GLN A 166 3.39 -43.69 -20.35
C GLN A 166 3.73 -42.69 -21.45
N GLU A 167 4.90 -42.89 -22.05
CA GLU A 167 5.28 -42.28 -23.32
C GLU A 167 4.31 -42.69 -24.43
N SER A 168 3.90 -41.74 -25.26
CA SER A 168 3.28 -42.02 -26.56
C SER A 168 4.01 -41.22 -27.63
N GLN A 169 5.10 -41.78 -28.13
CA GLN A 169 5.60 -41.56 -29.50
C GLN A 169 4.78 -42.50 -30.42
N GLN A 170 4.37 -42.23 -31.65
CA GLN A 170 4.74 -41.31 -32.74
C GLN A 170 3.58 -41.41 -33.76
N ILE A 171 3.17 -40.32 -34.43
CA ILE A 171 2.73 -40.38 -35.84
C ILE A 171 3.27 -39.14 -36.55
N ALA A 172 4.28 -39.35 -37.39
CA ALA A 172 4.69 -38.42 -38.43
C ALA A 172 3.74 -38.53 -39.62
N ASP A 173 3.32 -37.40 -40.21
CA ASP A 173 3.82 -36.92 -41.51
C ASP A 173 2.92 -35.82 -42.13
N LYS A 174 3.60 -34.74 -42.54
CA LYS A 174 3.36 -33.91 -43.75
C LYS A 174 2.05 -33.12 -43.89
N HIS A 175 2.12 -31.80 -43.64
CA HIS A 175 2.24 -30.85 -44.76
C HIS A 175 2.76 -29.49 -44.29
N LEU A 176 3.82 -29.08 -44.97
CA LEU A 176 4.52 -27.81 -44.89
C LEU A 176 3.64 -26.70 -45.52
N GLN A 177 3.50 -25.56 -44.84
CA GLN A 177 3.62 -24.23 -45.45
C GLN A 177 3.60 -23.14 -44.37
N VAL A 178 4.80 -22.77 -43.91
CA VAL A 178 5.07 -21.51 -43.21
C VAL A 178 5.17 -20.44 -44.30
N LYS A 179 4.19 -19.53 -44.35
CA LYS A 179 4.29 -18.31 -45.15
C LYS A 179 5.29 -17.37 -44.47
N ILE A 180 6.49 -17.32 -45.04
CA ILE A 180 7.50 -16.31 -44.77
C ILE A 180 7.01 -15.02 -45.45
N CYS A 181 6.69 -13.99 -44.68
CA CYS A 181 6.57 -12.63 -45.20
C CYS A 181 7.99 -12.08 -45.36
N GLN A 182 8.47 -12.00 -46.60
CA GLN A 182 9.65 -11.21 -46.94
C GLN A 182 9.22 -9.74 -47.05
N ALA A 183 9.84 -8.87 -46.26
CA ALA A 183 9.89 -7.44 -46.51
C ALA A 183 11.19 -7.16 -47.29
N PRO A 184 11.17 -6.27 -48.30
CA PRO A 184 12.40 -5.91 -49.00
C PRO A 184 13.24 -4.93 -48.18
N GLU A 185 14.54 -5.17 -48.18
CA GLU A 185 15.59 -4.23 -47.84
C GLU A 185 15.66 -3.12 -48.90
N GLU A 186 15.75 -1.86 -48.48
CA GLU A 186 16.31 -0.77 -49.26
C GLU A 186 17.39 -0.09 -48.39
N GLU A 187 18.65 -0.23 -48.86
CA GLU A 187 19.78 0.70 -48.65
C GLU A 187 19.38 2.06 -49.27
N GLU A 188 19.88 3.25 -48.92
CA GLU A 188 21.26 3.69 -48.75
C GLU A 188 21.24 5.19 -48.28
N GLU A 189 22.31 5.59 -47.59
CA GLU A 189 22.96 6.91 -47.40
C GLU A 189 22.20 8.27 -47.53
N GLU A 190 22.39 9.14 -46.53
CA GLU A 190 23.18 10.38 -46.71
C GLU A 190 23.50 11.04 -45.35
N GLU A 191 24.80 11.18 -45.05
CA GLU A 191 25.35 12.13 -44.09
C GLU A 191 25.33 13.53 -44.72
N GLU A 192 24.92 14.56 -43.99
CA GLU A 192 25.61 15.85 -44.10
C GLU A 192 25.52 16.67 -42.80
N GLU A 193 26.71 17.02 -42.33
CA GLU A 193 27.08 17.93 -41.25
C GLU A 193 26.75 19.39 -41.64
N ILE A 194 26.51 20.28 -40.66
CA ILE A 194 27.09 21.66 -40.52
C ILE A 194 26.31 22.47 -39.45
N LYS A 195 26.98 22.60 -38.30
CA LYS A 195 27.34 23.81 -37.52
C LYS A 195 26.38 25.01 -37.27
N ASP A 196 26.47 25.39 -35.99
CA ASP A 196 26.53 26.74 -35.40
C ASP A 196 25.25 27.57 -35.25
N LYS A 197 24.98 27.93 -33.98
CA LYS A 197 24.87 29.29 -33.39
C LYS A 197 23.84 29.30 -32.26
N GLU A 198 24.32 29.41 -31.02
CA GLU A 198 24.37 30.66 -30.23
C GLU A 198 23.01 31.08 -29.66
N GLU A 199 22.98 31.11 -28.32
CA GLU A 199 22.36 32.14 -27.46
C GLU A 199 20.89 32.54 -27.67
N PHE A 200 20.10 32.47 -26.59
CA PHE A 200 19.57 33.64 -25.84
C PHE A 200 18.47 33.19 -24.85
N TRP A 201 18.77 33.34 -23.55
CA TRP A 201 17.93 33.41 -22.33
C TRP A 201 16.85 32.37 -22.05
#